data_AF-A0A2P1QTU7-F1
#
_entry.id   AF-A0A2P1QTU7-F1
#
_cell.length_a   1.000
_cell.length_b   1.000
_cell.length_c   1.000
_cell.angle_alpha   90.00
_cell.angle_beta   90.00
_cell.angle_gamma   90.00
#
_symmetry.space_group_name_H-M   'P 1'
#
loop_
_entity.id
_entity.type
_entity.pdbx_description
1 polymer ?
#
loop_
_entity_poly.entity_id
_entity_poly.type
_entity_poly.pdbx_seq_one_letter_code
_entity_poly.pdbx_strand_id
1 'polypeptide(L)'
;MKRETTDTLAKEIASIFESIRENTYKGGNRFLLTGHLEIGSLLNREFNSYILDEKSKQRMKTLIEKIGKEVKTNFSRRTLYYALKFYQAYHGKKLDFRLSWSHYRILSSISNQDVRNKLEKAAAEHDWNRYVLERKARESGYYGGSKGREMETPRR
;
A
#
# COMPACT_ATOMS: atom_id res chain seq x y z
N MET A 1 5.50 14.46 24.60
CA MET A 1 4.65 14.25 23.40
C MET A 1 3.30 13.72 23.82
N LYS A 2 2.22 14.47 23.59
CA LYS A 2 0.85 13.95 23.77
C LYS A 2 0.66 12.81 22.77
N ARG A 3 0.24 11.62 23.23
CA ARG A 3 -0.16 10.54 22.32
C ARG A 3 -1.31 11.06 21.49
N GLU A 4 -1.21 10.99 20.16
CA GLU A 4 -2.37 11.19 19.29
C GLU A 4 -3.47 10.24 19.72
N THR A 5 -4.67 10.79 19.94
CA THR A 5 -5.84 9.94 20.17
C THR A 5 -6.23 9.31 18.83
N THR A 6 -6.81 8.12 18.87
CA THR A 6 -7.30 7.43 17.67
C THR A 6 -8.28 8.29 16.87
N ASP A 7 -8.97 9.24 17.51
CA ASP A 7 -9.86 10.20 16.86
C ASP A 7 -9.10 11.23 16.02
N THR A 8 -8.03 11.81 16.55
CA THR A 8 -7.20 12.77 15.80
C THR A 8 -6.58 12.09 14.57
N LEU A 9 -6.01 10.90 14.76
CA LEU A 9 -5.44 10.11 13.66
C LEU A 9 -6.48 9.75 12.60
N ALA A 10 -7.69 9.38 13.01
CA ALA A 10 -8.79 9.07 12.09
C ALA A 10 -9.16 10.28 11.23
N LYS A 11 -9.27 11.47 11.84
CA LYS A 11 -9.58 12.72 11.14
C LYS A 11 -8.49 13.14 10.16
N GLU A 12 -7.23 12.97 10.53
CA GLU A 12 -6.09 13.25 9.66
C GLU A 12 -6.06 12.31 8.45
N ILE A 13 -6.25 11.00 8.65
CA ILE A 13 -6.33 10.05 7.54
C ILE A 13 -7.55 10.34 6.65
N ALA A 14 -8.70 10.69 7.25
CA ALA A 14 -9.90 11.05 6.52
C ALA A 14 -9.70 12.31 5.66
N SER A 15 -9.03 13.35 6.18
CA SER A 15 -8.74 14.56 5.40
C SER A 15 -7.82 14.27 4.20
N ILE A 16 -6.85 13.36 4.35
CA ILE A 16 -6.01 12.93 3.23
C ILE A 16 -6.85 12.18 2.18
N PHE A 17 -7.78 11.30 2.58
CA PHE A 17 -8.68 10.64 1.62
C PHE A 17 -9.57 11.64 0.86
N GLU A 18 -10.11 12.63 1.55
CA GLU A 18 -10.91 13.69 0.91
C GLU A 18 -10.05 14.52 -0.05
N SER A 19 -8.83 14.87 0.34
CA SER A 19 -7.86 15.57 -0.53
C SER A 19 -7.48 14.74 -1.77
N ILE A 20 -7.21 13.44 -1.61
CA ILE A 20 -6.98 12.53 -2.74
C ILE A 20 -8.18 12.58 -3.67
N ARG A 21 -9.40 12.48 -3.14
CA ARG A 21 -10.62 12.52 -3.97
C ARG A 21 -10.67 13.82 -4.77
N GLU A 22 -10.60 14.97 -4.09
CA GLU A 22 -10.73 16.30 -4.69
C GLU A 22 -9.64 16.65 -5.72
N ASN A 23 -8.46 16.02 -5.61
CA ASN A 23 -7.30 16.37 -6.43
C ASN A 23 -6.90 15.28 -7.43
N THR A 24 -7.45 14.06 -7.36
CA THR A 24 -7.11 12.99 -8.32
C THR A 24 -7.49 13.41 -9.75
N TYR A 25 -8.60 14.14 -9.93
CA TYR A 25 -8.99 14.68 -11.25
C TYR A 25 -8.06 15.80 -11.74
N LYS A 26 -7.36 16.50 -10.82
CA LYS A 26 -6.54 17.69 -11.12
C LYS A 26 -5.06 17.37 -11.31
N GLY A 27 -4.52 16.40 -10.59
CA GLY A 27 -3.10 16.04 -10.64
C GLY A 27 -2.82 14.55 -10.79
N GLY A 28 -3.84 13.79 -11.21
CA GLY A 28 -3.71 12.41 -11.66
C GLY A 28 -3.12 11.45 -10.62
N ASN A 29 -2.42 10.44 -11.12
CA ASN A 29 -1.87 9.35 -10.30
C ASN A 29 -0.85 9.82 -9.24
N ARG A 30 -0.20 10.97 -9.43
CA ARG A 30 0.77 11.51 -8.46
C ARG A 30 0.12 11.76 -7.09
N PHE A 31 -0.97 12.53 -7.05
CA PHE A 31 -1.68 12.85 -5.80
C PHE A 31 -2.20 11.58 -5.11
N LEU A 32 -2.68 10.63 -5.90
CA LEU A 32 -3.16 9.35 -5.39
C LEU A 32 -2.04 8.60 -4.67
N LEU A 33 -0.85 8.48 -5.28
CA LEU A 33 0.26 7.77 -4.67
C LEU A 33 0.85 8.52 -3.47
N THR A 34 1.04 9.84 -3.56
CA THR A 34 1.59 10.62 -2.44
C THR A 34 0.67 10.57 -1.23
N GLY A 35 -0.65 10.69 -1.43
CA GLY A 35 -1.61 10.59 -0.33
C GLY A 35 -1.65 9.20 0.31
N HIS A 36 -1.55 8.12 -0.48
CA HIS A 36 -1.44 6.77 0.10
C HIS A 36 -0.11 6.54 0.83
N LEU A 37 0.97 7.18 0.39
CA LEU A 37 2.27 7.15 1.09
C LEU A 37 2.18 7.87 2.45
N GLU A 38 1.51 9.02 2.49
CA GLU A 38 1.27 9.79 3.70
C GLU A 38 0.40 9.04 4.72
N ILE A 39 -0.72 8.45 4.26
CA ILE A 39 -1.54 7.56 5.09
C ILE A 39 -0.70 6.41 5.64
N GLY A 40 0.13 5.79 4.80
CA GLY A 40 1.02 4.72 5.23
C GLY A 40 2.03 5.17 6.30
N SER A 41 2.54 6.40 6.22
CA SER A 41 3.44 7.00 7.21
C SER A 41 2.75 7.15 8.57
N LEU A 42 1.53 7.68 8.58
CA LEU A 42 0.73 7.85 9.80
C LEU A 42 0.43 6.49 10.46
N LEU A 43 0.06 5.49 9.66
CA LEU A 43 -0.15 4.13 10.13
C LEU A 43 1.16 3.51 10.63
N ASN A 44 2.30 3.74 9.97
CA ASN A 44 3.58 3.18 10.39
C ASN A 44 4.01 3.75 11.75
N ARG A 45 3.77 5.04 11.99
CA ARG A 45 3.98 5.71 13.29
C ARG A 45 3.09 5.12 14.39
N GLU A 46 1.83 4.86 14.09
CA GLU A 46 0.84 4.33 15.05
C GLU A 46 1.08 2.85 15.42
N PHE A 47 1.42 2.02 14.43
CA PHE A 47 1.55 0.56 14.59
C PHE A 47 3.00 0.09 14.70
N ASN A 48 3.97 1.01 14.75
CA ASN A 48 5.40 0.71 14.79
C ASN A 48 5.81 -0.33 13.74
N SER A 49 5.35 -0.10 12.50
CA SER A 49 5.58 -0.94 11.32
C SER A 49 4.84 -2.28 11.24
N TYR A 50 4.10 -2.77 12.24
CA TYR A 50 3.39 -4.06 12.08
C TYR A 50 2.09 -4.16 12.87
N ILE A 51 1.16 -4.98 12.37
CA ILE A 51 -0.11 -5.31 13.03
C ILE A 51 -0.07 -6.80 13.35
N LEU A 52 0.54 -7.16 14.48
CA LEU A 52 0.85 -8.56 14.83
C LEU A 52 -0.07 -9.08 15.93
N ASP A 53 -0.20 -8.33 17.03
CA ASP A 53 -0.98 -8.74 18.19
C ASP A 53 -2.45 -8.32 18.12
N GLU A 54 -3.30 -8.96 18.92
CA GLU A 54 -4.74 -8.69 18.95
C GLU A 54 -5.09 -7.24 19.32
N LYS A 55 -4.28 -6.58 20.16
CA LYS A 55 -4.50 -5.20 20.54
C LYS A 55 -4.28 -4.26 19.35
N SER A 56 -3.24 -4.47 18.56
CA SER A 56 -2.93 -3.72 17.34
C SER A 56 -4.01 -3.95 16.27
N LYS A 57 -4.50 -5.19 16.12
CA LYS A 57 -5.62 -5.52 15.21
C LYS A 57 -6.92 -4.82 15.62
N GLN A 58 -7.25 -4.87 16.91
CA GLN A 58 -8.44 -4.22 17.44
C GLN A 58 -8.35 -2.69 17.28
N ARG A 59 -7.17 -2.11 17.51
CA ARG A 59 -6.93 -0.67 17.30
C ARG A 59 -7.06 -0.29 15.82
N MET A 60 -6.53 -1.08 14.90
CA MET A 60 -6.73 -0.89 13.45
C MET A 60 -8.21 -0.98 13.07
N LYS A 61 -8.97 -1.93 13.65
CA LYS A 61 -10.42 -2.03 13.44
C LYS A 61 -11.15 -0.77 13.91
N THR A 62 -10.85 -0.29 15.12
CA THR A 62 -11.43 0.97 15.64
C THR A 62 -11.06 2.17 14.77
N LEU A 63 -9.81 2.26 14.32
CA LEU A 63 -9.36 3.33 13.43
C LEU A 63 -10.14 3.31 12.10
N ILE A 64 -10.31 2.14 11.49
CA ILE A 64 -11.11 1.95 10.28
C ILE A 64 -12.55 2.43 10.48
N GLU A 65 -13.18 2.05 11.59
CA GLU A 65 -14.56 2.44 11.89
C GLU A 65 -14.69 3.95 12.08
N LYS A 66 -13.73 4.59 12.76
CA LYS A 66 -13.71 6.05 12.96
C LYS A 66 -13.49 6.79 11.65
N ILE A 67 -12.50 6.38 10.85
CA ILE A 67 -12.28 6.97 9.52
C ILE A 67 -13.58 6.89 8.70
N GLY A 68 -14.26 5.74 8.69
CA GLY A 68 -15.49 5.53 7.92
C GLY A 68 -16.66 6.43 8.29
N LYS A 69 -16.65 7.02 9.49
CA LYS A 69 -17.64 8.02 9.90
C LYS A 69 -17.29 9.43 9.41
N GLU A 70 -16.01 9.69 9.16
CA GLU A 70 -15.49 11.01 8.77
C GLU A 70 -15.40 11.16 7.24
N VAL A 71 -15.06 10.10 6.50
CA VAL A 71 -15.00 10.15 5.02
C VAL A 71 -16.41 10.13 4.43
N LYS A 72 -16.67 10.99 3.45
CA LYS A 72 -17.98 11.08 2.77
C LYS A 72 -18.24 9.93 1.80
N THR A 73 -17.22 9.12 1.52
CA THR A 73 -17.26 8.03 0.54
C THR A 73 -16.86 6.70 1.16
N ASN A 74 -17.37 5.61 0.58
CA ASN A 74 -16.97 4.25 0.96
C ASN A 74 -15.48 4.02 0.66
N PHE A 75 -14.63 4.10 1.68
CA PHE A 75 -13.23 3.67 1.59
C PHE A 75 -13.11 2.19 1.97
N SER A 76 -12.22 1.46 1.29
CA SER A 76 -12.00 0.04 1.60
C SER A 76 -11.09 -0.10 2.83
N ARG A 77 -11.50 -0.94 3.78
CA ARG A 77 -10.67 -1.34 4.93
C ARG A 77 -9.28 -1.85 4.50
N ARG A 78 -9.23 -2.58 3.38
CA ARG A 78 -7.98 -3.13 2.82
C ARG A 78 -7.03 -2.03 2.33
N THR A 79 -7.54 -0.85 1.96
CA THR A 79 -6.71 0.26 1.49
C THR A 79 -5.70 0.71 2.54
N LEU A 80 -6.08 0.75 3.83
CA LEU A 80 -5.13 1.13 4.90
C LEU A 80 -3.99 0.12 5.04
N TYR A 81 -4.29 -1.18 4.97
CA TYR A 81 -3.25 -2.22 5.00
C TYR A 81 -2.31 -2.11 3.80
N TYR A 82 -2.84 -1.80 2.60
CA TYR A 82 -2.00 -1.56 1.43
C TYR A 82 -1.18 -0.28 1.55
N ALA A 83 -1.75 0.80 2.10
CA ALA A 83 -1.02 2.05 2.35
C ALA A 83 0.15 1.84 3.30
N LEU A 84 -0.06 1.08 4.39
CA LEU A 84 1.01 0.71 5.31
C LEU A 84 2.12 -0.10 4.63
N LYS A 85 1.77 -1.16 3.89
CA LYS A 85 2.75 -1.94 3.11
C LYS A 85 3.48 -1.10 2.06
N PHE A 86 2.75 -0.21 1.41
CA PHE A 86 3.29 0.68 0.40
C PHE A 86 4.33 1.63 1.00
N TYR A 87 4.01 2.27 2.12
CA TYR A 87 4.98 3.08 2.87
C TYR A 87 6.20 2.25 3.26
N GLN A 88 6.03 1.06 3.82
CA GLN A 88 7.16 0.20 4.19
C GLN A 88 8.08 -0.14 3.01
N ALA A 89 7.51 -0.40 1.84
CA ALA A 89 8.28 -0.74 0.65
C ALA A 89 8.90 0.47 -0.07
N TYR A 90 8.29 1.66 0.03
CA TYR A 90 8.58 2.80 -0.84
C TYR A 90 8.89 4.14 -0.14
N HIS A 91 8.83 4.22 1.19
CA HIS A 91 9.27 5.44 1.90
C HIS A 91 10.74 5.76 1.55
N GLY A 92 11.02 7.03 1.29
CA GLY A 92 12.35 7.48 0.84
C GLY A 92 12.74 7.09 -0.59
N LYS A 93 11.89 6.38 -1.34
CA LYS A 93 12.13 6.03 -2.75
C LYS A 93 11.42 6.98 -3.70
N LYS A 94 12.02 7.19 -4.87
CA LYS A 94 11.38 7.91 -5.97
C LYS A 94 10.33 7.01 -6.62
N LEU A 95 9.07 7.44 -6.60
CA LEU A 95 7.97 6.73 -7.24
C LEU A 95 7.96 6.97 -8.75
N ASP A 96 7.65 5.93 -9.52
CA ASP A 96 7.26 6.04 -10.92
C ASP A 96 5.75 6.30 -11.02
N PHE A 97 5.38 7.51 -11.44
CA PHE A 97 3.99 7.94 -11.57
C PHE A 97 3.27 7.38 -12.79
N ARG A 98 3.94 6.63 -13.67
CA ARG A 98 3.29 5.84 -14.74
C ARG A 98 2.54 4.64 -14.17
N LEU A 99 3.02 4.12 -13.03
CA LEU A 99 2.41 2.97 -12.35
C LEU A 99 1.28 3.42 -11.43
N SER A 100 0.05 2.97 -11.71
CA SER A 100 -1.11 3.31 -10.89
C SER A 100 -1.07 2.74 -9.46
N TRP A 101 -1.92 3.23 -8.56
CA TRP A 101 -2.10 2.66 -7.22
C TRP A 101 -2.30 1.13 -7.23
N SER A 102 -3.01 0.60 -8.23
CA SER A 102 -3.20 -0.85 -8.36
C SER A 102 -1.89 -1.61 -8.59
N HIS A 103 -0.92 -1.03 -9.30
CA HIS A 103 0.40 -1.63 -9.46
C HIS A 103 1.15 -1.65 -8.14
N TYR A 104 1.20 -0.51 -7.44
CA TYR A 104 1.90 -0.43 -6.16
C TYR A 104 1.29 -1.32 -5.08
N ARG A 105 -0.02 -1.58 -5.08
CA ARG A 105 -0.63 -2.60 -4.19
C ARG A 105 -0.05 -3.99 -4.41
N ILE A 106 0.17 -4.39 -5.67
CA ILE A 106 0.79 -5.67 -6.02
C ILE A 106 2.26 -5.64 -5.62
N LEU A 107 3.02 -4.65 -6.07
CA LEU A 107 4.46 -4.53 -5.82
C LEU A 107 4.81 -4.49 -4.33
N SER A 108 4.04 -3.75 -3.53
CA SER A 108 4.23 -3.66 -2.08
C SER A 108 3.85 -4.96 -1.34
N SER A 109 3.13 -5.86 -2.01
CA SER A 109 2.77 -7.17 -1.47
C SER A 109 3.75 -8.28 -1.85
N ILE A 110 4.76 -7.98 -2.67
CA ILE A 110 5.85 -8.89 -2.99
C ILE A 110 6.82 -8.93 -1.80
N SER A 111 7.15 -10.10 -1.27
CA SER A 111 8.04 -10.18 -0.10
C SER A 111 9.50 -9.91 -0.45
N ASN A 112 9.99 -10.40 -1.59
CA ASN A 112 11.37 -10.23 -2.03
C ASN A 112 11.60 -8.87 -2.71
N GLN A 113 12.59 -8.10 -2.21
CA GLN A 113 12.88 -6.75 -2.70
C GLN A 113 13.43 -6.71 -4.12
N ASP A 114 14.28 -7.66 -4.50
CA ASP A 114 14.89 -7.69 -5.84
C ASP A 114 13.83 -8.03 -6.90
N VAL A 115 12.94 -8.96 -6.58
CA VAL A 115 11.81 -9.30 -7.46
C VAL A 115 10.85 -8.12 -7.59
N ARG A 116 10.55 -7.41 -6.49
CA ARG A 116 9.76 -6.18 -6.53
C ARG A 116 10.40 -5.15 -7.47
N ASN A 117 11.69 -4.85 -7.30
CA ASN A 117 12.40 -3.86 -8.12
C ASN A 117 12.41 -4.24 -9.61
N LYS A 118 12.67 -5.52 -9.93
CA LYS A 118 12.66 -6.02 -11.30
C LYS A 118 11.28 -5.89 -11.95
N LEU A 119 10.22 -6.28 -11.23
CA LEU A 119 8.86 -6.22 -11.74
C LEU A 119 8.34 -4.78 -11.85
N GLU A 120 8.72 -3.88 -10.94
CA GLU A 120 8.42 -2.46 -11.02
C GLU A 120 9.00 -1.84 -12.29
N LYS A 121 10.31 -2.05 -12.52
CA LYS A 121 11.00 -1.57 -13.72
C LYS A 121 10.36 -2.13 -14.99
N ALA A 122 10.17 -3.45 -15.06
CA ALA A 122 9.56 -4.09 -16.23
C ALA A 122 8.12 -3.61 -16.49
N ALA A 123 7.33 -3.40 -15.44
CA ALA A 123 5.96 -2.90 -15.59
C ALA A 123 5.92 -1.49 -16.18
N ALA A 124 6.86 -0.63 -15.78
CA ALA A 124 6.94 0.74 -16.28
C ALA A 124 7.58 0.84 -17.68
N GLU A 125 8.48 -0.08 -18.04
CA GLU A 125 9.13 -0.13 -19.36
C GLU A 125 8.24 -0.74 -20.44
N HIS A 126 7.39 -1.69 -20.07
CA HIS A 126 6.52 -2.42 -21.00
C HIS A 126 5.05 -2.05 -20.88
N ASP A 127 4.73 -0.95 -20.18
CA ASP A 127 3.38 -0.45 -19.95
C ASP A 127 2.41 -1.57 -19.49
N TRP A 128 2.87 -2.43 -18.59
CA TRP A 128 2.05 -3.52 -18.09
C TRP A 128 0.85 -2.97 -17.38
N ASN A 129 -0.33 -3.46 -17.75
CA ASN A 129 -1.51 -3.23 -16.93
C ASN A 129 -1.45 -4.08 -15.64
N ARG A 130 -2.37 -3.79 -14.73
CA ARG A 130 -2.48 -4.47 -13.44
C ARG A 130 -2.51 -6.00 -13.57
N TYR A 131 -3.25 -6.54 -14.55
CA TYR A 131 -3.43 -7.99 -14.71
C TYR A 131 -2.12 -8.67 -15.15
N VAL A 132 -1.38 -8.05 -16.05
CA VAL A 132 -0.06 -8.56 -16.48
C VAL A 132 0.91 -8.58 -15.31
N LEU A 133 0.99 -7.48 -14.55
CA LEU A 133 1.84 -7.40 -13.37
C LEU A 133 1.42 -8.43 -12.30
N GLU A 134 0.13 -8.57 -12.03
CA GLU A 134 -0.40 -9.54 -11.06
C GLU A 134 -0.01 -10.98 -11.43
N ARG A 135 -0.14 -11.34 -12.71
CA ARG A 135 0.30 -12.65 -13.21
C ARG A 135 1.81 -12.85 -13.04
N LYS A 136 2.63 -11.88 -13.45
CA LYS A 136 4.10 -11.93 -13.34
C LYS A 136 4.57 -12.01 -11.88
N ALA A 137 3.88 -11.29 -10.99
CA ALA A 137 4.13 -11.37 -9.55
C ALA A 137 3.79 -12.76 -8.99
N ARG A 138 2.70 -13.40 -9.44
CA ARG A 138 2.40 -14.80 -9.05
C ARG A 138 3.44 -15.79 -9.58
N GLU A 139 3.84 -15.66 -10.84
CA GLU A 139 4.88 -16.49 -11.47
C GLU A 139 6.21 -16.41 -10.72
N SER A 140 6.50 -15.26 -10.08
CA SER A 140 7.71 -15.11 -9.27
C SER A 140 7.73 -15.94 -7.99
N GLY A 141 6.59 -16.42 -7.50
CA GLY A 141 6.48 -17.14 -6.22
C GLY A 141 6.51 -16.26 -4.96
N TYR A 142 6.72 -14.94 -5.09
CA TYR A 142 6.83 -14.01 -3.96
C TYR A 142 5.57 -13.18 -3.69
N TYR A 143 4.45 -13.47 -4.38
CA TYR A 143 3.17 -12.77 -4.25
C TYR A 143 2.00 -13.74 -4.08
N GLY A 144 1.07 -13.44 -3.16
CA GLY A 144 -0.18 -14.21 -2.98
C GLY A 144 -0.18 -15.24 -1.85
N GLY A 145 0.83 -15.26 -0.97
CA GLY A 145 0.82 -16.10 0.23
C GLY A 145 1.04 -17.60 0.01
N SER A 146 1.28 -18.02 -1.24
CA SER A 146 1.81 -19.35 -1.54
C SER A 146 3.27 -19.40 -1.07
N LYS A 147 3.49 -19.89 0.16
CA LYS A 147 4.82 -20.29 0.62
C LYS A 147 5.46 -21.20 -0.44
N GLY A 148 6.77 -21.03 -0.61
CA GLY A 148 7.62 -21.63 -1.63
C GLY A 148 7.23 -23.05 -2.06
N ARG A 149 7.04 -23.20 -3.36
CA ARG A 149 7.74 -24.29 -4.05
C ARG A 149 8.97 -23.64 -4.65
N GLU A 150 10.13 -23.90 -4.05
CA GLU A 150 11.39 -23.78 -4.77
C GLU A 150 11.20 -24.48 -6.11
N MET A 151 11.22 -23.72 -7.19
CA MET A 151 11.59 -24.31 -8.47
C MET A 151 13.12 -24.36 -8.45
N GLU A 152 13.66 -25.43 -7.86
CA GLU A 152 14.99 -25.90 -8.23
C GLU A 152 14.94 -26.09 -9.74
N THR A 153 15.52 -25.13 -10.46
CA THR A 153 15.80 -25.30 -11.87
C THR A 153 16.99 -26.24 -11.93
N PRO A 154 16.93 -27.40 -12.62
CA PRO A 154 18.12 -28.18 -12.86
C PRO A 154 19.09 -27.29 -13.63
N ARG A 155 20.24 -26.96 -13.02
CA ARG A 155 21.38 -26.51 -13.80
C ARG A 155 21.76 -27.68 -14.70
N ARG A 156 21.95 -27.34 -15.98
CA ARG A 156 22.30 -28.20 -17.11
C ARG A 156 23.16 -29.41 -16.75
#